data_AF-A0AAU7QTF4-F1
#
_entry.id   AF-A0AAU7QTF4-F1
#
_cell.length_a   1.000
_cell.length_b   1.000
_cell.length_c   1.000
_cell.angle_alpha   90.00
_cell.angle_beta   90.00
_cell.angle_gamma   90.00
#
_symmetry.space_group_name_H-M   'P 1'
#
loop_
_entity.id
_entity.type
_entity.pdbx_description
1 polymer ?
#
loop_
_entity_poly.entity_id
_entity_poly.type
_entity_poly.pdbx_seq_one_letter_code
_entity_poly.pdbx_strand_id
1 'polypeptide(L)' 'MKVLPTLLLILAGLLVGGTWSLLKQGAPRAAVVVTGLLAVLATVAGVLWLLPGES' A
#
# COMPACT_ATOMS: atom_id res chain seq x y z
N MET A 1 18.53 7.99 -10.48
CA MET A 1 17.06 7.98 -10.65
C MET A 1 16.49 6.74 -9.97
N LYS A 2 15.88 6.87 -8.78
CA LYS A 2 15.11 5.82 -8.06
C LYS A 2 13.94 6.48 -7.33
N VAL A 3 13.18 7.34 -8.03
CA VAL A 3 12.09 8.12 -7.43
C VAL A 3 10.79 7.30 -7.36
N LEU A 4 10.59 6.43 -8.34
CA LEU A 4 9.41 5.59 -8.51
C LEU A 4 9.17 4.58 -7.36
N PRO A 5 10.18 3.85 -6.85
CA PRO A 5 9.99 2.90 -5.75
C PRO A 5 9.67 3.62 -4.43
N THR A 6 10.31 4.78 -4.20
CA THR A 6 10.05 5.62 -3.03
C THR A 6 8.61 6.13 -3.01
N LEU A 7 8.08 6.54 -4.17
CA LEU A 7 6.67 6.96 -4.30
C LEU A 7 5.70 5.80 -4.00
N LEU A 8 5.98 4.59 -4.47
CA LEU A 8 5.15 3.42 -4.18
C LEU A 8 5.17 3.05 -2.69
N LEU A 9 6.32 3.17 -2.03
CA LEU A 9 6.44 2.96 -0.58
C LEU A 9 5.67 4.01 0.23
N ILE A 10 5.73 5.28 -0.18
CA ILE A 10 4.95 6.35 0.45
C ILE A 10 3.45 6.08 0.29
N LEU A 11 3.01 5.70 -0.92
CA LEU A 11 1.62 5.32 -1.19
C LEU A 11 1.20 4.09 -0.40
N ALA A 12 2.07 3.09 -0.24
CA ALA A 12 1.79 1.92 0.59
C ALA A 12 1.58 2.31 2.06
N GLY A 13 2.45 3.16 2.62
CA GLY A 13 2.28 3.70 3.98
C GLY A 13 0.99 4.52 4.13
N LEU A 14 0.64 5.32 3.12
CA LEU A 14 -0.59 6.11 3.10
C LEU A 14 -1.84 5.21 3.04
N LEU A 15 -1.81 4.15 2.24
CA LEU A 15 -2.91 3.19 2.12
C LEU A 15 -3.09 2.37 3.40
N VAL A 16 -2.00 1.98 4.07
CA VAL A 16 -2.06 1.30 5.38
C VAL A 16 -2.65 2.23 6.44
N GLY A 17 -2.19 3.49 6.50
CA GLY A 17 -2.73 4.51 7.41
C GLY A 17 -4.19 4.85 7.13
N GLY A 18 -4.58 4.95 5.86
CA GLY A 18 -5.96 5.17 5.42
C GLY A 18 -6.89 4.00 5.78
N THR A 19 -6.41 2.75 5.61
CA THR A 19 -7.15 1.54 6.01
C THR A 19 -7.38 1.52 7.52
N TRP A 20 -6.36 1.83 8.32
CA TRP A 20 -6.48 1.92 9.79
C TRP A 20 -7.46 3.02 10.23
N SER A 21 -7.46 4.15 9.52
CA SER A 21 -8.42 5.23 9.75
C SER A 21 -9.86 4.81 9.47
N LEU A 22 -10.11 4.12 8.35
CA LEU A 22 -11.44 3.56 8.02
C LEU A 22 -11.90 2.53 9.06
N LEU A 23 -10.97 1.70 9.53
CA LEU A 23 -11.23 0.67 10.53
C LEU A 23 -11.63 1.29 11.88
N LYS A 24 -10.98 2.39 12.29
CA LYS A 24 -11.38 3.15 13.50
C LYS A 24 -12.67 3.94 13.32
N GLN A 25 -12.96 4.43 12.12
CA GLN A 25 -14.17 5.21 11.83
C GLN A 25 -15.44 4.35 11.78
N GLY A 26 -15.33 3.02 11.93
CA GLY A 26 -16.48 2.12 11.78
C GLY A 26 -17.04 2.11 10.36
N ALA A 27 -16.19 2.47 9.38
CA ALA A 27 -16.56 2.49 7.97
C ALA A 27 -17.07 1.10 7.52
N PRO A 28 -17.94 1.03 6.50
CA PRO A 28 -18.49 -0.23 6.01
C PRO A 28 -17.38 -1.25 5.76
N ARG A 29 -17.54 -2.46 6.33
CA ARG A 29 -16.52 -3.52 6.32
C ARG A 29 -15.98 -3.81 4.92
N ALA A 30 -16.81 -3.70 3.90
CA ALA A 30 -16.42 -3.85 2.50
C ALA A 30 -15.35 -2.83 2.06
N ALA A 31 -15.50 -1.55 2.44
CA ALA A 31 -14.53 -0.51 2.12
C ALA A 31 -13.18 -0.78 2.79
N VAL A 32 -13.21 -1.15 4.08
CA VAL A 32 -12.00 -1.50 4.85
C VAL A 32 -11.24 -2.67 4.22
N VAL A 33 -11.97 -3.73 3.82
CA VAL A 33 -11.39 -4.91 3.18
C VAL A 33 -10.78 -4.57 1.83
N VAL A 34 -11.47 -3.80 0.99
CA VAL A 34 -10.97 -3.41 -0.34
C VAL A 34 -9.74 -2.50 -0.23
N THR A 35 -9.76 -1.51 0.66
CA THR A 35 -8.60 -0.61 0.87
C THR A 35 -7.41 -1.36 1.46
N GLY A 36 -7.65 -2.29 2.39
CA GLY A 36 -6.61 -3.17 2.93
C GLY A 36 -5.97 -4.07 1.86
N LEU A 37 -6.78 -4.66 0.98
CA LEU A 37 -6.29 -5.47 -0.15
C LEU A 37 -5.41 -4.65 -1.10
N LEU A 38 -5.83 -3.42 -1.44
CA LEU A 38 -5.03 -2.51 -2.26
C LEU A 38 -3.71 -2.12 -1.57
N ALA A 39 -3.74 -1.90 -0.25
CA ALA A 39 -2.54 -1.61 0.52
C ALA A 39 -1.52 -2.76 0.47
N VAL A 40 -1.98 -4.01 0.61
CA VAL A 40 -1.13 -5.20 0.50
C VAL A 40 -0.53 -5.32 -0.90
N LEU A 41 -1.35 -5.20 -1.95
CA LEU A 41 -0.87 -5.28 -3.34
C LEU A 41 0.18 -4.21 -3.66
N ALA A 42 -0.04 -2.96 -3.22
CA ALA A 42 0.91 -1.87 -3.40
C ALA A 42 2.23 -2.13 -2.64
N THR A 43 2.15 -2.69 -1.43
CA THR A 43 3.33 -3.05 -0.63
C THR A 43 4.13 -4.17 -1.32
N VAL A 44 3.46 -5.22 -1.79
CA VAL A 44 4.12 -6.34 -2.49
C VAL A 44 4.75 -5.87 -3.80
N ALA A 45 4.04 -5.09 -4.61
CA ALA A 45 4.58 -4.55 -5.86
C ALA A 45 5.79 -3.62 -5.62
N GLY A 46 5.71 -2.74 -4.61
CA GLY A 46 6.82 -1.86 -4.23
C GLY A 46 8.05 -2.63 -3.74
N VAL A 47 7.86 -3.66 -2.90
CA VAL A 47 8.94 -4.52 -2.40
C VAL A 47 9.57 -5.34 -3.52
N LEU A 48 8.75 -5.96 -4.39
CA LEU A 48 9.25 -6.73 -5.53
C LEU A 48 10.05 -5.89 -6.51
N TRP A 49 9.72 -4.60 -6.66
CA TRP A 49 10.46 -3.70 -7.54
C TRP A 49 11.72 -3.11 -6.89
N LEU A 50 11.82 -3.15 -5.55
CA LEU A 50 13.00 -2.76 -4.79
C LEU A 50 14.01 -3.89 -4.65
N LEU A 51 13.57 -5.15 -4.79
CA LEU A 51 14.49 -6.27 -4.90
C LEU A 51 15.35 -6.07 -6.17
N PRO A 52 16.69 -6.11 -6.07
CA PRO A 52 17.56 -6.00 -7.22
C PRO A 52 17.39 -7.26 -8.07
N GLY A 53 16.44 -7.23 -8.99
CA GLY A 53 16.37 -8.15 -10.11
C GLY A 53 17.30 -7.64 -11.18
N GLU A 54 18.35 -8.40 -11.47
CA GLU A 54 19.14 -8.23 -12.69
C GLU A 54 18.18 -8.28 -13.88
N SER A 55 18.03 -7.14 -14.56
CA SER A 55 17.37 -7.03 -15.87
C SER A 55 18.30 -6.28 -16.79
#